data_AF-A0A1Y2GVG6-F1
#
_entry.id   AF-A0A1Y2GVG6-F1
#
_cell.length_a   1.000
_cell.length_b   1.000
_cell.length_c   1.000
_cell.angle_alpha   90.00
_cell.angle_beta   90.00
_cell.angle_gamma   90.00
#
_symmetry.space_group_name_H-M   'P 1'
#
loop_
_entity.id
_entity.type
_entity.pdbx_description
1 polymer ?
#
loop_
_entity_poly.entity_id
_entity_poly.type
_entity_poly.pdbx_seq_one_letter_code
_entity_poly.pdbx_strand_id
1 'polypeptide(L)'
;MGSELQEYDFSNELLPELIAESDQEDFDLSYYDPFLGNLCATGRFVDLPVIITPEGDRGTDVGITLIARKQLSSSSSFQQHPQPPYRMIRPRSSLMSFLSPICQVATPSTTSRMGPPDEQFLVRTRESVAILAPKKDVPTEIYRVEPDYISKMAQISTRPSNCTDVTIHAAMSPYTPNTYAFMGDRGRIALWTPTILSSGRTFDDLDDYSMVLYDSDDEGEYSTMLTGSTDSSSKVTIIRDADPTFSSDATTQDHDPWQSCTWGAHPSQLITASRKSLDLVDFRVERKATQTYLFTPRIGETIRAIQEDQALQLAPFQTYIATSHQVACIDQRYAKRPLISWAHQMDRFMPCGIKAMDLVSEGKNYCKIFLSFL
;
A
#
# COMPACT_ATOMS: atom_id res chain seq x y z
N MET A 1 41.96 -0.14 18.71
CA MET A 1 41.04 -1.25 19.03
C MET A 1 39.76 -0.98 18.25
N GLY A 2 39.64 -1.60 17.07
CA GLY A 2 38.51 -1.40 16.18
C GLY A 2 37.36 -2.30 16.61
N SER A 3 36.21 -1.71 16.91
CA SER A 3 34.96 -2.44 17.14
C SER A 3 34.35 -2.77 15.79
N GLU A 4 34.39 -4.05 15.40
CA GLU A 4 33.60 -4.57 14.29
C GLU A 4 32.10 -4.43 14.63
N LEU A 5 31.38 -3.67 13.81
CA LEU A 5 29.93 -3.66 13.80
C LEU A 5 29.47 -4.96 13.12
N GLN A 6 28.96 -5.91 13.92
CA GLN A 6 28.22 -7.05 13.38
C GLN A 6 26.87 -6.54 12.83
N GLU A 7 26.73 -6.56 11.51
CA GLU A 7 25.42 -6.49 10.86
C GLU A 7 24.65 -7.78 11.19
N TYR A 8 23.59 -7.65 11.97
CA TYR A 8 22.64 -8.74 12.22
C TYR A 8 21.69 -8.83 11.04
N ASP A 9 21.83 -9.89 10.24
CA ASP A 9 20.99 -10.20 9.10
C ASP A 9 19.71 -10.91 9.56
N PHE A 10 18.60 -10.16 9.66
CA PHE A 10 17.30 -10.66 10.12
C PHE A 10 16.52 -11.41 9.02
N SER A 11 17.03 -11.53 7.79
CA SER A 11 16.24 -12.06 6.66
C SER A 11 16.18 -13.58 6.57
N ASN A 12 16.95 -14.34 7.36
CA ASN A 12 17.12 -15.78 7.13
C ASN A 12 16.43 -16.72 8.13
N GLU A 13 15.93 -16.26 9.28
CA GLU A 13 15.48 -17.18 10.35
C GLU A 13 13.96 -17.31 10.54
N LEU A 14 13.11 -16.53 9.86
CA LEU A 14 11.65 -16.54 10.10
C LEU A 14 10.77 -16.97 8.91
N LEU A 15 11.36 -17.29 7.76
CA LEU A 15 10.63 -17.70 6.55
C LEU A 15 10.57 -19.22 6.25
N PRO A 16 11.48 -20.10 6.72
CA PRO A 16 11.42 -21.51 6.29
C PRO A 16 10.31 -22.35 6.93
N GLU A 17 9.79 -21.98 8.11
CA GLU A 17 8.87 -22.86 8.86
C GLU A 17 7.40 -22.76 8.43
N LEU A 18 7.01 -21.71 7.70
CA LEU A 18 5.64 -21.57 7.17
C LEU A 18 5.36 -22.38 5.90
N ILE A 19 6.40 -22.98 5.30
CA ILE A 19 6.29 -23.69 4.00
C ILE A 19 6.35 -25.23 4.19
N ALA A 20 6.74 -25.71 5.38
CA ALA A 20 7.12 -27.11 5.56
C ALA A 20 5.96 -28.10 5.83
N GLU A 21 4.72 -27.65 6.06
CA GLU A 21 3.64 -28.56 6.53
C GLU A 21 2.32 -28.47 5.72
N SER A 22 2.29 -27.82 4.56
CA SER A 22 1.14 -27.94 3.66
C SER A 22 1.36 -29.11 2.68
N ASP A 23 0.60 -30.19 2.86
CA ASP A 23 0.55 -31.31 1.94
C ASP A 23 0.30 -30.81 0.50
N GLN A 24 1.29 -31.13 -0.36
CA GLN A 24 1.39 -30.96 -1.81
C GLN A 24 0.07 -30.97 -2.59
N GLU A 25 -0.56 -29.81 -2.73
CA GLU A 25 -1.06 -29.41 -4.05
C GLU A 25 0.11 -28.71 -4.75
N ASP A 26 0.39 -29.08 -6.01
CA ASP A 26 1.41 -28.45 -6.85
C ASP A 26 1.13 -26.94 -6.98
N PHE A 27 1.56 -26.15 -6.00
CA PHE A 27 1.61 -24.71 -6.13
C PHE A 27 2.56 -24.44 -7.28
N ASP A 28 2.00 -23.97 -8.39
CA ASP A 28 2.77 -23.59 -9.55
C ASP A 28 3.61 -22.36 -9.18
N LEU A 29 4.80 -22.63 -8.62
CA LEU A 29 5.82 -21.64 -8.27
C LEU A 29 6.25 -20.79 -9.49
N SER A 30 5.76 -21.10 -10.69
CA SER A 30 6.00 -20.32 -11.90
C SER A 30 5.03 -19.15 -12.10
N TYR A 31 3.94 -19.06 -11.31
CA TYR A 31 2.90 -18.06 -11.53
C TYR A 31 2.98 -16.87 -10.55
N TYR A 32 3.49 -15.73 -11.04
CA TYR A 32 3.37 -14.44 -10.37
C TYR A 32 1.97 -13.86 -10.57
N ASP A 33 1.27 -13.52 -9.48
CA ASP A 33 -0.01 -12.82 -9.54
C ASP A 33 0.20 -11.29 -9.65
N PRO A 34 -0.03 -10.68 -10.82
CA PRO A 34 0.13 -9.25 -11.04
C PRO A 34 -0.90 -8.38 -10.29
N PHE A 35 -1.94 -9.00 -9.74
CA PHE A 35 -2.93 -8.34 -8.90
C PHE A 35 -2.49 -8.24 -7.44
N LEU A 36 -1.38 -8.86 -7.04
CA LEU A 36 -0.81 -8.68 -5.70
C LEU A 36 0.10 -7.44 -5.68
N GLY A 37 -0.26 -6.48 -4.83
CA GLY A 37 0.56 -5.34 -4.46
C GLY A 37 1.32 -5.60 -3.16
N ASN A 38 1.73 -4.52 -2.49
CA ASN A 38 2.37 -4.63 -1.18
C ASN A 38 1.37 -5.18 -0.16
N LEU A 39 1.61 -6.36 0.38
CA LEU A 39 0.76 -6.92 1.43
C LEU A 39 1.07 -6.30 2.80
N CYS A 40 2.27 -5.78 3.00
CA CYS A 40 2.65 -5.13 4.26
C CYS A 40 2.82 -3.63 4.07
N ALA A 41 2.29 -2.85 5.01
CA ALA A 41 2.54 -1.42 5.06
C ALA A 41 2.92 -0.98 6.48
N THR A 42 3.82 -0.02 6.57
CA THR A 42 4.18 0.65 7.81
C THR A 42 3.51 2.02 7.86
N GLY A 43 2.92 2.37 9.00
CA GLY A 43 2.26 3.66 9.19
C GLY A 43 2.42 4.18 10.61
N ARG A 44 1.56 5.14 10.97
CA ARG A 44 1.45 5.66 12.33
C ARG A 44 -0.01 5.73 12.77
N PHE A 45 -0.22 5.54 14.05
CA PHE A 45 -1.51 5.63 14.72
C PHE A 45 -1.30 6.35 16.06
N VAL A 46 -1.80 7.57 16.22
CA VAL A 46 -1.56 8.44 17.39
C VAL A 46 -0.06 8.47 17.74
N ASP A 47 0.76 8.81 16.73
CA ASP A 47 2.23 8.83 16.79
C ASP A 47 2.94 7.48 17.04
N LEU A 48 2.21 6.38 17.22
CA LEU A 48 2.80 5.05 17.38
C LEU A 48 3.05 4.42 16.01
N PRO A 49 4.26 3.92 15.74
CA PRO A 49 4.51 3.19 14.51
C PRO A 49 3.73 1.87 14.52
N VAL A 50 3.08 1.56 13.40
CA VAL A 50 2.31 0.34 13.20
C VAL A 50 2.77 -0.40 11.95
N ILE A 51 2.64 -1.72 11.98
CA ILE A 51 2.75 -2.60 10.82
C ILE A 51 1.37 -3.17 10.57
N ILE A 52 0.93 -3.15 9.30
CA ILE A 52 -0.34 -3.71 8.88
C ILE A 52 -0.06 -4.84 7.90
N THR A 53 -0.64 -6.01 8.16
CA THR A 53 -0.43 -7.23 7.38
C THR A 53 -1.75 -8.01 7.23
N PRO A 54 -1.92 -8.80 6.17
CA PRO A 54 -2.95 -9.82 6.12
C PRO A 54 -2.68 -10.87 7.19
N GLU A 55 -3.73 -11.38 7.79
CA GLU A 55 -3.75 -12.46 8.76
C GLU A 55 -4.82 -13.50 8.37
N GLY A 56 -4.82 -14.62 9.09
CA GLY A 56 -5.69 -15.76 8.84
C GLY A 56 -5.19 -16.64 7.68
N ASP A 57 -5.67 -17.88 7.63
CA ASP A 57 -5.22 -18.90 6.68
C ASP A 57 -5.46 -18.49 5.22
N ARG A 58 -6.45 -17.63 4.99
CA ARG A 58 -6.84 -17.12 3.66
C ARG A 58 -6.27 -15.73 3.35
N GLY A 59 -5.53 -15.12 4.27
CA GLY A 59 -5.08 -13.74 4.15
C GLY A 59 -6.23 -12.73 4.01
N THR A 60 -7.39 -13.06 4.57
CA THR A 60 -8.62 -12.25 4.51
C THR A 60 -8.73 -11.27 5.66
N ASP A 61 -7.95 -11.45 6.72
CA ASP A 61 -8.07 -10.66 7.93
C ASP A 61 -7.00 -9.57 7.96
N VAL A 62 -7.30 -8.43 8.57
CA VAL A 62 -6.31 -7.36 8.78
C VAL A 62 -5.73 -7.44 10.18
N GLY A 63 -4.43 -7.72 10.23
CA GLY A 63 -3.60 -7.60 11.42
C GLY A 63 -2.95 -6.24 11.54
N ILE A 64 -2.92 -5.68 12.75
CA ILE A 64 -2.16 -4.47 13.08
C ILE A 64 -1.25 -4.76 14.26
N THR A 65 0.05 -4.64 14.04
CA THR A 65 1.07 -4.77 15.09
C THR A 65 1.60 -3.40 15.47
N LEU A 66 1.48 -3.04 16.75
CA LEU A 66 2.10 -1.83 17.29
C LEU A 66 3.60 -2.07 17.54
N ILE A 67 4.41 -1.11 17.12
CA ILE A 67 5.83 -1.06 17.44
C ILE A 67 6.02 -0.06 18.59
N ALA A 68 5.99 -0.55 19.83
CA ALA A 68 6.28 0.30 20.97
C ALA A 68 7.80 0.43 21.13
N ARG A 69 8.33 1.66 20.99
CA ARG A 69 9.73 1.93 21.36
C ARG A 69 9.81 1.95 22.87
N LYS A 70 10.55 1.01 23.46
CA LYS A 70 10.88 1.06 24.87
C LYS A 70 11.78 2.28 25.04
N GLN A 71 11.32 3.32 25.72
CA GLN A 71 12.25 4.34 26.23
C GLN A 71 13.21 3.60 27.16
N LEU A 72 14.43 3.37 26.69
CA LEU A 72 15.52 3.00 27.56
C LEU A 72 15.74 4.23 28.44
N SER A 73 15.16 4.23 29.63
CA SER A 73 15.63 5.13 30.68
C SER A 73 17.12 4.86 30.81
N SER A 74 17.92 5.90 30.69
CA SER A 74 19.37 5.86 30.84
C SER A 74 19.73 5.54 32.29
N SER A 75 19.47 4.31 32.75
CA SER A 75 20.03 3.81 33.99
C SER A 75 21.39 3.18 33.68
N SER A 76 22.42 3.73 34.31
CA SER A 76 23.81 3.32 34.20
C SER A 76 24.07 2.00 34.94
N SER A 77 23.37 0.93 34.58
CA SER A 77 23.63 -0.40 35.12
C SER A 77 23.83 -1.38 33.98
N PHE A 78 25.00 -2.02 34.00
CA PHE A 78 25.39 -3.14 33.14
C PHE A 78 24.26 -4.20 33.11
N GLN A 79 23.42 -4.16 32.08
CA GLN A 79 22.52 -5.27 31.77
C GLN A 79 23.30 -6.26 30.89
N GLN A 80 23.53 -7.47 31.41
CA GLN A 80 24.25 -8.55 30.74
C GLN A 80 23.52 -9.10 29.49
N HIS A 81 22.29 -8.65 29.23
CA HIS A 81 21.57 -8.94 28.00
C HIS A 81 20.89 -7.66 27.48
N PRO A 82 21.27 -7.13 26.31
CA PRO A 82 20.54 -6.02 25.70
C PRO A 82 19.13 -6.50 25.38
N GLN A 83 18.13 -6.03 26.13
CA GLN A 83 16.74 -6.25 25.72
C GLN A 83 16.49 -5.48 24.42
N PRO A 84 15.76 -6.05 23.45
CA PRO A 84 15.45 -5.34 22.22
C PRO A 84 14.76 -4.00 22.56
N PRO A 85 15.15 -2.89 21.93
CA PRO A 85 14.61 -1.56 22.22
C PRO A 85 13.14 -1.39 21.82
N TYR A 86 12.51 -2.44 21.29
CA TYR A 86 11.14 -2.44 20.82
C TYR A 86 10.37 -3.61 21.43
N ARG A 87 9.12 -3.37 21.82
CA ARG A 87 8.15 -4.40 22.16
C ARG A 87 7.08 -4.39 21.08
N MET A 88 6.92 -5.50 20.37
CA MET A 88 5.77 -5.70 19.49
C MET A 88 4.56 -6.02 20.37
N ILE A 89 3.50 -5.24 20.21
CA ILE A 89 2.22 -5.48 20.87
C ILE A 89 1.23 -5.83 19.78
N ARG A 90 0.81 -7.10 19.75
CA ARG A 90 -0.28 -7.57 18.88
C ARG A 90 -1.59 -7.58 19.67
N PRO A 91 -2.65 -6.94 19.16
CA PRO A 91 -4.01 -7.22 19.60
C PRO A 91 -4.31 -8.71 19.46
N ARG A 92 -5.20 -9.23 20.30
CA ARG A 92 -5.55 -10.67 20.29
C ARG A 92 -6.60 -11.06 19.23
N SER A 93 -7.20 -10.09 18.54
CA SER A 93 -8.26 -10.31 17.56
C SER A 93 -7.93 -9.63 16.24
N SER A 94 -8.25 -10.30 15.14
CA SER A 94 -8.34 -9.67 13.82
C SER A 94 -9.31 -8.50 13.89
N LEU A 95 -8.95 -7.39 13.25
CA LEU A 95 -9.74 -6.15 13.35
C LEU A 95 -10.90 -6.12 12.38
N MET A 96 -10.71 -6.78 11.25
CA MET A 96 -11.63 -6.77 10.14
C MET A 96 -11.31 -7.96 9.24
N SER A 97 -12.36 -8.63 8.78
CA SER A 97 -12.28 -9.73 7.82
C SER A 97 -12.93 -9.33 6.52
N PHE A 98 -12.32 -9.73 5.41
CA PHE A 98 -12.82 -9.52 4.06
C PHE A 98 -13.32 -10.84 3.46
N LEU A 99 -14.27 -10.75 2.52
CA LEU A 99 -14.77 -11.92 1.81
C LEU A 99 -13.74 -12.51 0.83
N SER A 100 -12.78 -11.70 0.39
CA SER A 100 -11.71 -12.09 -0.52
C SER A 100 -10.33 -11.76 0.05
N PRO A 101 -9.28 -12.52 -0.32
CA PRO A 101 -7.91 -12.29 0.17
C PRO A 101 -7.45 -10.86 -0.07
N ILE A 102 -6.71 -10.31 0.89
CA ILE A 102 -6.08 -9.00 0.78
C ILE A 102 -5.00 -9.08 -0.29
N CYS A 103 -5.08 -8.18 -1.26
CA CYS A 103 -4.14 -8.07 -2.36
C CYS A 103 -3.22 -6.86 -2.23
N GLN A 104 -3.57 -5.85 -1.42
CA GLN A 104 -2.71 -4.70 -1.17
C GLN A 104 -3.10 -4.00 0.12
N VAL A 105 -2.09 -3.57 0.87
CA VAL A 105 -2.18 -2.63 1.97
C VAL A 105 -1.33 -1.41 1.62
N ALA A 106 -1.90 -0.22 1.74
CA ALA A 106 -1.20 1.04 1.48
C ALA A 106 -1.42 2.02 2.63
N THR A 107 -0.36 2.75 2.95
CA THR A 107 -0.38 3.87 3.90
C THR A 107 -0.18 5.18 3.14
N PRO A 108 -0.70 6.30 3.65
CA PRO A 108 -0.42 7.61 3.08
C PRO A 108 1.08 7.89 3.23
N SER A 109 1.70 8.28 2.13
CA SER A 109 3.05 8.82 2.14
C SER A 109 3.00 10.19 2.80
N THR A 110 3.25 10.23 4.09
CA THR A 110 3.19 11.44 4.89
C THR A 110 4.36 12.36 4.55
N THR A 111 4.24 13.08 3.43
CA THR A 111 4.99 14.32 3.28
C THR A 111 4.41 15.28 4.31
N SER A 112 5.23 15.74 5.26
CA SER A 112 4.83 16.55 6.42
C SER A 112 4.28 17.95 6.07
N ARG A 113 3.79 18.16 4.84
CA ARG A 113 3.47 19.49 4.29
C ARG A 113 2.04 19.96 4.60
N MET A 114 1.10 19.08 4.95
CA MET A 114 -0.33 19.44 4.95
C MET A 114 -1.14 19.07 6.21
N GLY A 115 -0.54 18.49 7.26
CA GLY A 115 -1.28 18.20 8.49
C GLY A 115 -0.65 17.10 9.35
N PRO A 116 -1.29 16.75 10.49
CA PRO A 116 -0.95 15.52 11.20
C PRO A 116 -1.04 14.33 10.22
N PRO A 117 -0.22 13.28 10.41
CA PRO A 117 -0.27 12.11 9.56
C PRO A 117 -1.70 11.57 9.55
N ASP A 118 -2.35 11.55 8.38
CA ASP A 118 -3.67 10.94 8.26
C ASP A 118 -3.54 9.48 8.73
N GLU A 119 -4.26 9.14 9.79
CA GLU A 119 -4.26 7.81 10.44
C GLU A 119 -5.08 6.80 9.63
N GLN A 120 -4.99 6.90 8.30
CA GLN A 120 -5.80 6.11 7.39
C GLN A 120 -4.94 5.05 6.71
N PHE A 121 -5.56 3.91 6.45
CA PHE A 121 -4.95 2.81 5.74
C PHE A 121 -5.90 2.37 4.64
N LEU A 122 -5.36 2.09 3.46
CA LEU A 122 -6.10 1.50 2.38
C LEU A 122 -5.82 0.01 2.35
N VAL A 123 -6.89 -0.78 2.36
CA VAL A 123 -6.83 -2.23 2.16
C VAL A 123 -7.63 -2.55 0.91
N ARG A 124 -7.02 -3.27 -0.02
CA ARG A 124 -7.64 -3.73 -1.25
C ARG A 124 -7.62 -5.25 -1.30
N THR A 125 -8.74 -5.81 -1.69
CA THR A 125 -8.91 -7.21 -2.10
C THR A 125 -9.17 -7.25 -3.61
N ARG A 126 -9.41 -8.44 -4.17
CA ARG A 126 -9.81 -8.55 -5.58
C ARG A 126 -11.15 -7.88 -5.87
N GLU A 127 -12.05 -7.87 -4.89
CA GLU A 127 -13.45 -7.47 -5.09
C GLU A 127 -13.78 -6.11 -4.49
N SER A 128 -13.02 -5.69 -3.47
CA SER A 128 -13.33 -4.51 -2.68
C SER A 128 -12.10 -3.68 -2.33
N VAL A 129 -12.35 -2.43 -2.00
CA VAL A 129 -11.39 -1.52 -1.37
C VAL A 129 -12.05 -0.97 -0.12
N ALA A 130 -11.32 -0.98 0.97
CA ALA A 130 -11.71 -0.39 2.24
C ALA A 130 -10.67 0.64 2.70
N ILE A 131 -11.16 1.66 3.40
CA ILE A 131 -10.34 2.63 4.11
C ILE A 131 -10.57 2.38 5.60
N LEU A 132 -9.49 2.11 6.31
CA LEU A 132 -9.48 1.91 7.76
C LEU A 132 -8.95 3.16 8.42
N ALA A 133 -9.58 3.60 9.50
CA ALA A 133 -9.12 4.72 10.31
C ALA A 133 -9.53 4.54 11.78
N PRO A 134 -8.83 5.19 12.72
CA PRO A 134 -9.22 5.20 14.13
C PRO A 134 -10.61 5.82 14.31
N LYS A 135 -11.39 5.26 15.24
CA LYS A 135 -12.58 5.95 15.76
C LYS A 135 -12.15 7.20 16.53
N LYS A 136 -12.75 8.35 16.19
CA LYS A 136 -12.37 9.69 16.72
C LYS A 136 -12.63 9.88 18.22
N ASP A 137 -13.44 9.03 18.85
CA ASP A 137 -13.88 9.21 20.24
C ASP A 137 -12.90 8.69 21.29
N VAL A 138 -11.65 8.38 20.89
CA VAL A 138 -10.66 7.89 21.85
C VAL A 138 -9.84 9.05 22.39
N PRO A 139 -9.87 9.31 23.71
CA PRO A 139 -9.14 10.41 24.32
C PRO A 139 -7.64 10.28 24.04
N THR A 140 -7.04 11.34 23.50
CA THR A 140 -5.62 11.44 23.12
C THR A 140 -4.69 11.38 24.34
N GLU A 141 -5.22 11.45 25.56
CA GLU A 141 -4.44 11.46 26.80
C GLU A 141 -3.97 10.07 27.29
N ILE A 142 -4.32 8.99 26.58
CA ILE A 142 -3.99 7.64 27.01
C ILE A 142 -2.63 7.21 26.42
N TYR A 143 -1.54 7.72 27.00
CA TYR A 143 -0.16 7.21 26.77
C TYR A 143 0.09 5.81 27.37
N ARG A 144 -0.95 5.17 27.90
CA ARG A 144 -0.97 3.75 28.26
C ARG A 144 -1.81 3.01 27.25
N VAL A 145 -1.21 2.72 26.10
CA VAL A 145 -1.85 2.02 24.98
C VAL A 145 -2.37 0.66 25.48
N GLU A 146 -3.61 0.62 25.93
CA GLU A 146 -4.32 -0.62 26.12
C GLU A 146 -4.64 -1.21 24.73
N PRO A 147 -4.52 -2.54 24.54
CA PRO A 147 -4.80 -3.20 23.26
C PRO A 147 -6.15 -2.85 22.64
N ASP A 148 -7.11 -2.41 23.48
CA ASP A 148 -8.48 -2.05 23.15
C ASP A 148 -8.61 -0.80 22.25
N TYR A 149 -7.51 -0.07 22.00
CA TYR A 149 -7.56 1.06 21.06
C TYR A 149 -7.68 0.60 19.61
N ILE A 150 -7.07 -0.54 19.28
CA ILE A 150 -7.01 -1.05 17.91
C ILE A 150 -8.35 -1.70 17.51
N SER A 151 -9.08 -2.28 18.48
CA SER A 151 -10.41 -2.88 18.24
C SER A 151 -11.48 -1.88 17.80
N LYS A 152 -11.16 -0.58 17.74
CA LYS A 152 -12.07 0.52 17.33
C LYS A 152 -11.70 1.11 15.96
N MET A 153 -11.29 0.28 15.01
CA MET A 153 -11.17 0.69 13.61
C MET A 153 -12.54 0.69 12.93
N ALA A 154 -12.84 1.71 12.13
CA ALA A 154 -14.05 1.76 11.32
C ALA A 154 -13.71 1.58 9.83
N GLN A 155 -14.51 0.80 9.12
CA GLN A 155 -14.54 0.83 7.66
C GLN A 155 -15.28 2.10 7.22
N ILE A 156 -14.56 3.06 6.64
CA ILE A 156 -15.16 4.36 6.27
C ILE A 156 -15.93 4.25 4.96
N SER A 157 -15.50 3.41 4.03
CA SER A 157 -16.13 3.34 2.71
C SER A 157 -15.75 2.09 1.92
N THR A 158 -16.66 1.66 1.04
CA THR A 158 -16.45 0.60 0.05
C THR A 158 -16.30 1.20 -1.35
N ARG A 159 -15.67 0.43 -2.24
CA ARG A 159 -15.47 0.80 -3.63
C ARG A 159 -16.76 1.32 -4.29
N PRO A 160 -16.69 2.42 -5.08
CA PRO A 160 -17.84 2.90 -5.85
C PRO A 160 -18.36 1.89 -6.88
N SER A 161 -19.68 1.79 -7.01
CA SER A 161 -20.36 0.86 -7.94
C SER A 161 -20.12 1.14 -9.42
N ASN A 162 -19.70 2.36 -9.78
CA ASN A 162 -19.43 2.75 -11.16
C ASN A 162 -18.03 2.35 -11.66
N CYS A 163 -17.19 1.75 -10.81
CA CYS A 163 -15.89 1.22 -11.20
C CYS A 163 -16.02 -0.28 -11.50
N THR A 164 -16.29 -0.63 -12.76
CA THR A 164 -16.56 -2.02 -13.19
C THR A 164 -15.30 -2.89 -13.34
N ASP A 165 -14.14 -2.26 -13.50
CA ASP A 165 -12.89 -2.97 -13.83
C ASP A 165 -12.30 -3.66 -12.58
N VAL A 166 -11.41 -4.63 -12.70
CA VAL A 166 -10.75 -5.18 -11.51
C VAL A 166 -9.69 -4.20 -11.07
N THR A 167 -9.69 -3.77 -9.80
CA THR A 167 -8.66 -2.83 -9.31
C THR A 167 -7.37 -3.59 -9.08
N ILE A 168 -6.31 -3.27 -9.83
CA ILE A 168 -4.98 -3.88 -9.71
C ILE A 168 -4.14 -3.13 -8.68
N HIS A 169 -4.22 -1.80 -8.69
CA HIS A 169 -3.42 -0.97 -7.80
C HIS A 169 -4.22 0.22 -7.28
N ALA A 170 -3.99 0.56 -6.02
CA ALA A 170 -4.54 1.74 -5.39
C ALA A 170 -3.41 2.59 -4.78
N ALA A 171 -3.56 3.91 -4.83
CA ALA A 171 -2.63 4.86 -4.22
C ALA A 171 -3.36 5.96 -3.46
N MET A 172 -2.92 6.24 -2.24
CA MET A 172 -3.43 7.34 -1.41
C MET A 172 -2.75 8.64 -1.78
N SER A 173 -3.51 9.73 -1.91
CA SER A 173 -2.95 11.04 -2.24
C SER A 173 -2.14 11.61 -1.07
N PRO A 174 -0.87 12.02 -1.28
CA PRO A 174 -0.13 12.77 -0.28
C PRO A 174 -0.55 14.24 -0.20
N TYR A 175 -1.38 14.70 -1.13
CA TYR A 175 -1.72 16.12 -1.29
C TYR A 175 -3.09 16.48 -0.77
N THR A 176 -4.07 15.61 -1.02
CA THR A 176 -5.46 15.85 -0.68
C THR A 176 -5.93 14.72 0.21
N PRO A 177 -6.21 14.99 1.50
CA PRO A 177 -6.77 14.00 2.40
C PRO A 177 -7.98 13.32 1.79
N ASN A 178 -8.15 12.03 2.09
CA ASN A 178 -9.28 11.23 1.61
C ASN A 178 -9.40 11.20 0.08
N THR A 179 -8.30 11.33 -0.66
CA THR A 179 -8.31 11.18 -2.12
C THR A 179 -7.46 10.00 -2.53
N TYR A 180 -8.05 9.14 -3.36
CA TYR A 180 -7.49 7.85 -3.73
C TYR A 180 -7.47 7.74 -5.24
N ALA A 181 -6.42 7.14 -5.78
CA ALA A 181 -6.32 6.77 -7.18
C ALA A 181 -6.44 5.26 -7.32
N PHE A 182 -7.29 4.81 -8.23
CA PHE A 182 -7.50 3.40 -8.57
C PHE A 182 -7.09 3.14 -10.00
N MET A 183 -6.29 2.11 -10.18
CA MET A 183 -5.88 1.60 -11.48
C MET A 183 -6.57 0.26 -11.74
N GLY A 184 -7.38 0.24 -12.79
CA GLY A 184 -8.04 -0.95 -13.27
C GLY A 184 -7.13 -1.81 -14.15
N ASP A 185 -7.48 -3.08 -14.30
CA ASP A 185 -6.82 -4.07 -15.15
C ASP A 185 -6.77 -3.70 -16.63
N ARG A 186 -7.70 -2.87 -17.09
CA ARG A 186 -7.75 -2.33 -18.45
C ARG A 186 -7.11 -0.95 -18.57
N GLY A 187 -6.32 -0.55 -17.58
CA GLY A 187 -5.68 0.77 -17.54
C GLY A 187 -6.64 1.94 -17.35
N ARG A 188 -7.89 1.70 -16.94
CA ARG A 188 -8.77 2.77 -16.48
C ARG A 188 -8.20 3.35 -15.19
N ILE A 189 -8.25 4.67 -15.07
CA ILE A 189 -7.87 5.35 -13.82
C ILE A 189 -9.07 6.12 -13.30
N ALA A 190 -9.42 5.84 -12.05
CA ALA A 190 -10.47 6.53 -11.32
C ALA A 190 -9.86 7.24 -10.11
N LEU A 191 -10.25 8.49 -9.91
CA LEU A 191 -10.06 9.20 -8.64
C LEU A 191 -11.30 9.03 -7.80
N TRP A 192 -11.10 8.75 -6.52
CA TRP A 192 -12.18 8.61 -5.56
C TRP A 192 -11.91 9.48 -4.35
N THR A 193 -12.91 10.27 -3.99
CA THR A 193 -12.94 11.02 -2.75
C THR A 193 -14.20 10.60 -2.01
N PRO A 194 -14.11 9.65 -1.04
CA PRO A 194 -15.25 9.33 -0.20
C PRO A 194 -15.71 10.58 0.53
N THR A 195 -17.04 10.76 0.60
CA THR A 195 -17.62 11.72 1.53
C THR A 195 -17.42 11.14 2.93
N ILE A 196 -16.33 11.52 3.59
CA ILE A 196 -16.24 11.31 5.03
C ILE A 196 -17.21 12.31 5.62
N LEU A 197 -18.27 11.82 6.28
CA LEU A 197 -19.23 12.65 6.98
C LEU A 197 -18.45 13.57 7.95
N SER A 198 -18.24 14.81 7.52
CA SER A 198 -17.53 15.84 8.28
C SER A 198 -18.45 16.58 9.23
N SER A 199 -19.68 16.12 9.43
CA SER A 199 -20.62 16.74 10.35
C SER A 199 -20.43 16.14 11.73
N GLY A 200 -20.42 16.99 12.76
CA GLY A 200 -20.42 16.60 14.18
C GLY A 200 -21.71 15.90 14.61
N ARG A 201 -22.15 14.88 13.86
CA ARG A 201 -22.86 13.76 14.45
C ARG A 201 -21.80 12.93 15.15
N THR A 202 -21.94 12.79 16.45
CA THR A 202 -21.21 11.81 17.23
C THR A 202 -21.33 10.46 16.52
N PHE A 203 -20.25 9.68 16.52
CA PHE A 203 -20.25 8.32 15.98
C PHE A 203 -21.30 7.40 16.65
N ASP A 204 -21.97 7.85 17.71
CA ASP A 204 -23.12 7.20 18.34
C ASP A 204 -24.34 7.07 17.41
N ASP A 205 -24.49 7.89 16.36
CA ASP A 205 -25.57 7.73 15.37
C ASP A 205 -25.23 6.70 14.26
N LEU A 206 -24.05 6.07 14.31
CA LEU A 206 -23.60 5.03 13.35
C LEU A 206 -23.71 3.60 13.91
N ASP A 207 -24.32 3.41 15.08
CA ASP A 207 -24.60 2.08 15.66
C ASP A 207 -25.53 1.20 14.78
N ASP A 208 -26.15 1.78 13.74
CA ASP A 208 -26.92 1.03 12.73
C ASP A 208 -26.06 0.39 11.62
N TYR A 209 -24.75 0.65 11.57
CA TYR A 209 -23.82 -0.19 10.81
C TYR A 209 -23.20 -1.20 11.77
N SER A 210 -24.02 -2.17 12.18
CA SER A 210 -23.52 -3.31 12.94
C SER A 210 -22.44 -4.01 12.13
N MET A 211 -21.25 -4.07 12.73
CA MET A 211 -20.22 -5.04 12.36
C MET A 211 -20.89 -6.42 12.50
N VAL A 212 -21.15 -7.08 11.37
CA VAL A 212 -21.64 -8.46 11.39
C VAL A 212 -20.46 -9.32 11.86
N LEU A 213 -20.39 -9.55 13.17
CA LEU A 213 -19.60 -10.64 13.72
C LEU A 213 -20.31 -11.92 13.28
N TYR A 214 -19.68 -12.65 12.36
CA TYR A 214 -20.12 -13.99 12.02
C TYR A 214 -19.77 -14.89 13.20
N ASP A 215 -20.76 -15.19 14.04
CA ASP A 215 -20.66 -16.30 14.99
C ASP A 215 -20.86 -17.59 14.18
N SER A 216 -19.81 -18.40 14.09
CA SER A 216 -19.65 -19.45 13.10
C SER A 216 -20.29 -20.77 13.50
N ASP A 217 -21.47 -20.75 14.12
CA ASP A 217 -22.15 -21.97 14.59
C ASP A 217 -23.69 -21.82 14.46
N ASP A 218 -24.23 -21.80 13.24
CA ASP A 218 -25.55 -22.40 12.98
C ASP A 218 -25.85 -22.50 11.47
N GLU A 219 -26.19 -23.71 11.03
CA GLU A 219 -26.76 -23.94 9.71
C GLU A 219 -28.23 -23.49 9.71
N GLY A 220 -28.49 -22.30 9.18
CA GLY A 220 -29.85 -21.79 9.05
C GLY A 220 -29.95 -20.62 8.08
N GLU A 221 -30.83 -20.75 7.09
CA GLU A 221 -31.18 -19.75 6.09
C GLU A 221 -31.41 -18.34 6.69
N TYR A 222 -30.81 -17.31 6.10
CA TYR A 222 -31.48 -16.20 5.40
C TYR A 222 -30.47 -15.11 5.03
N SER A 223 -30.23 -14.98 3.73
CA SER A 223 -29.54 -13.83 3.13
C SER A 223 -30.42 -12.58 3.27
N THR A 224 -29.98 -11.63 4.10
CA THR A 224 -30.48 -10.25 4.04
C THR A 224 -29.27 -9.33 3.92
N MET A 225 -28.85 -9.07 2.68
CA MET A 225 -27.86 -8.04 2.40
C MET A 225 -28.43 -6.68 2.80
N LEU A 226 -27.93 -6.10 3.88
CA LEU A 226 -28.19 -4.72 4.25
C LEU A 226 -27.57 -3.80 3.20
N THR A 227 -28.40 -3.38 2.24
CA THR A 227 -28.12 -2.25 1.35
C THR A 227 -28.44 -0.97 2.12
N GLY A 228 -27.48 -0.51 2.92
CA GLY A 228 -27.54 0.81 3.55
C GLY A 228 -27.77 1.89 2.49
N SER A 229 -28.74 2.76 2.76
CA SER A 229 -29.18 3.88 1.92
C SER A 229 -28.01 4.67 1.30
N THR A 230 -27.92 4.63 -0.03
CA THR A 230 -26.93 5.31 -0.87
C THR A 230 -27.30 6.77 -1.12
N ASP A 231 -27.36 7.62 -0.09
CA ASP A 231 -27.58 9.06 -0.29
C ASP A 231 -26.57 9.91 0.51
N SER A 232 -25.42 10.21 -0.12
CA SER A 232 -24.74 11.53 -0.18
C SER A 232 -23.28 11.43 -0.70
N SER A 233 -23.20 11.11 -2.00
CA SER A 233 -22.21 11.56 -3.01
C SER A 233 -20.71 11.34 -2.76
N SER A 234 -20.25 10.09 -2.59
CA SER A 234 -18.82 9.83 -2.85
C SER A 234 -18.49 10.27 -4.29
N LYS A 235 -17.46 11.10 -4.45
CA LYS A 235 -17.11 11.65 -5.77
C LYS A 235 -16.15 10.70 -6.46
N VAL A 236 -16.58 10.15 -7.58
CA VAL A 236 -15.71 9.38 -8.48
C VAL A 236 -15.50 10.17 -9.75
N THR A 237 -14.25 10.34 -10.14
CA THR A 237 -13.87 11.00 -11.39
C THR A 237 -13.02 10.06 -12.21
N ILE A 238 -13.53 9.63 -13.37
CA ILE A 238 -12.73 8.87 -14.32
C ILE A 238 -11.81 9.85 -15.03
N ILE A 239 -10.50 9.67 -14.88
CA ILE A 239 -9.48 10.55 -15.48
C ILE A 239 -8.85 9.93 -16.72
N ARG A 240 -8.92 8.61 -16.86
CA ARG A 240 -8.52 7.84 -18.03
C ARG A 240 -9.48 6.68 -18.20
N ASP A 241 -10.09 6.57 -19.38
CA ASP A 241 -10.97 5.46 -19.73
C ASP A 241 -10.19 4.14 -19.87
N ALA A 242 -10.92 3.03 -19.85
CA ALA A 242 -10.36 1.73 -20.17
C ALA A 242 -9.82 1.74 -21.61
N ASP A 243 -8.61 1.21 -21.80
CA ASP A 243 -8.04 1.10 -23.13
C ASP A 243 -8.64 -0.14 -23.82
N PRO A 244 -9.39 0.02 -24.92
CA PRO A 244 -10.08 -1.08 -25.60
C PRO A 244 -9.11 -2.08 -26.23
N THR A 245 -7.81 -1.75 -26.34
CA THR A 245 -6.78 -2.68 -26.81
C THR A 245 -6.35 -3.68 -25.74
N PHE A 246 -6.73 -3.47 -24.48
CA PHE A 246 -6.65 -4.50 -23.46
C PHE A 246 -7.82 -5.47 -23.65
N SER A 247 -7.55 -6.58 -24.34
CA SER A 247 -8.49 -7.70 -24.42
C SER A 247 -8.67 -8.30 -23.03
N SER A 248 -9.92 -8.52 -22.62
CA SER A 248 -10.24 -9.28 -21.40
C SER A 248 -10.06 -10.79 -21.56
N ASP A 249 -9.72 -11.24 -22.76
CA ASP A 249 -9.45 -12.65 -23.03
C ASP A 249 -8.05 -12.99 -22.50
N ALA A 250 -8.02 -13.41 -21.24
CA ALA A 250 -6.87 -13.94 -20.51
C ALA A 250 -6.20 -15.18 -21.17
N THR A 251 -6.65 -15.58 -22.36
CA THR A 251 -6.13 -16.70 -23.15
C THR A 251 -4.99 -16.29 -24.08
N THR A 252 -4.75 -15.00 -24.27
CA THR A 252 -3.55 -14.53 -24.98
C THR A 252 -2.41 -14.38 -23.97
N GLN A 253 -1.45 -15.31 -24.01
CA GLN A 253 -0.23 -15.36 -23.19
C GLN A 253 0.62 -14.06 -23.18
N ASP A 254 0.32 -13.09 -24.05
CA ASP A 254 1.04 -11.82 -24.20
C ASP A 254 0.48 -10.66 -23.35
N HIS A 255 -0.67 -10.84 -22.68
CA HIS A 255 -1.25 -9.80 -21.85
C HIS A 255 -0.90 -10.00 -20.37
N ASP A 256 0.22 -9.39 -19.96
CA ASP A 256 0.51 -9.22 -18.54
C ASP A 256 -0.27 -8.00 -18.01
N PRO A 257 -1.23 -8.18 -17.09
CA PRO A 257 -2.07 -7.11 -16.61
C PRO A 257 -1.37 -6.26 -15.54
N TRP A 258 -0.09 -6.49 -15.20
CA TRP A 258 0.60 -5.70 -14.20
C TRP A 258 0.60 -4.21 -14.57
N GLN A 259 0.01 -3.42 -13.69
CA GLN A 259 0.02 -1.97 -13.75
C GLN A 259 0.08 -1.40 -12.33
N SER A 260 0.71 -0.24 -12.19
CA SER A 260 0.80 0.46 -10.91
C SER A 260 0.65 1.96 -11.10
N CYS A 261 0.23 2.66 -10.04
CA CYS A 261 0.11 4.10 -10.03
C CYS A 261 0.68 4.69 -8.74
N THR A 262 1.29 5.87 -8.85
CA THR A 262 1.69 6.67 -7.69
C THR A 262 1.43 8.14 -8.00
N TRP A 263 1.41 8.99 -6.98
CA TRP A 263 1.19 10.41 -7.20
C TRP A 263 2.42 11.08 -7.83
N GLY A 264 2.18 12.04 -8.72
CA GLY A 264 3.25 12.86 -9.29
C GLY A 264 3.64 14.00 -8.34
N ALA A 265 4.54 14.89 -8.78
CA ALA A 265 4.97 16.04 -7.98
C ALA A 265 3.88 17.10 -7.74
N HIS A 266 2.74 17.00 -8.41
CA HIS A 266 1.61 17.91 -8.29
C HIS A 266 0.34 17.15 -7.83
N PRO A 267 -0.55 17.77 -7.02
CA PRO A 267 -1.84 17.21 -6.61
C PRO A 267 -2.81 16.78 -7.72
N SER A 268 -2.44 17.02 -8.98
CA SER A 268 -3.30 16.79 -10.14
C SER A 268 -2.58 15.95 -11.20
N GLN A 269 -1.56 15.23 -10.77
CA GLN A 269 -0.72 14.39 -11.61
C GLN A 269 -0.61 13.01 -10.96
N LEU A 270 -0.74 11.99 -11.80
CA LEU A 270 -0.44 10.60 -11.44
C LEU A 270 0.65 10.08 -12.35
N ILE A 271 1.59 9.35 -11.78
CA ILE A 271 2.51 8.52 -12.54
C ILE A 271 1.89 7.15 -12.65
N THR A 272 1.77 6.64 -13.86
CA THR A 272 1.27 5.30 -14.14
C THR A 272 2.35 4.47 -14.79
N ALA A 273 2.51 3.25 -14.33
CA ALA A 273 3.41 2.28 -14.90
C ALA A 273 2.65 1.09 -15.45
N SER A 274 3.09 0.66 -16.62
CA SER A 274 2.85 -0.68 -17.16
C SER A 274 4.21 -1.32 -17.43
N ARG A 275 4.23 -2.58 -17.85
CA ARG A 275 5.48 -3.22 -18.28
C ARG A 275 6.19 -2.48 -19.41
N LYS A 276 5.45 -1.74 -20.23
CA LYS A 276 5.93 -1.13 -21.48
C LYS A 276 6.21 0.36 -21.36
N SER A 277 5.70 1.04 -20.34
CA SER A 277 5.83 2.48 -20.21
C SER A 277 5.67 2.97 -18.78
N LEU A 278 6.34 4.08 -18.50
CA LEU A 278 6.07 4.97 -17.38
C LEU A 278 5.53 6.28 -17.94
N ASP A 279 4.36 6.69 -17.46
CA ASP A 279 3.60 7.80 -18.01
C ASP A 279 3.18 8.77 -16.90
N LEU A 280 3.21 10.06 -17.18
CA LEU A 280 2.64 11.11 -16.33
C LEU A 280 1.27 11.50 -16.89
N VAL A 281 0.25 11.35 -16.08
CA VAL A 281 -1.15 11.65 -16.38
C VAL A 281 -1.51 12.94 -15.66
N ASP A 282 -1.58 14.06 -16.40
CA ASP A 282 -2.02 15.36 -15.85
C ASP A 282 -3.50 15.59 -16.15
N PHE A 283 -4.31 15.67 -15.09
CA PHE A 283 -5.76 15.80 -15.17
C PHE A 283 -6.27 17.21 -14.81
N ARG A 284 -5.40 18.23 -14.86
CA ARG A 284 -5.83 19.64 -14.82
C ARG A 284 -6.39 20.11 -16.15
N VAL A 285 -5.91 19.52 -17.25
CA VAL A 285 -6.30 19.89 -18.61
C VAL A 285 -7.61 19.16 -18.93
N GLU A 286 -8.69 19.92 -19.09
CA GLU A 286 -10.03 19.36 -19.23
C GLU A 286 -10.18 18.43 -20.46
N ARG A 287 -10.97 17.36 -20.24
CA ARG A 287 -11.56 16.38 -21.19
C ARG A 287 -10.76 15.13 -21.53
N LYS A 288 -9.43 15.14 -21.52
CA LYS A 288 -8.59 13.91 -21.56
C LYS A 288 -7.29 14.22 -20.85
N ALA A 289 -6.96 13.45 -19.82
CA ALA A 289 -5.70 13.64 -19.12
C ALA A 289 -4.55 13.62 -20.14
N THR A 290 -3.70 14.64 -20.10
CA THR A 290 -2.57 14.73 -21.03
C THR A 290 -1.53 13.73 -20.57
N GLN A 291 -1.29 12.70 -21.38
CA GLN A 291 -0.31 11.68 -21.09
C GLN A 291 1.06 12.12 -21.61
N THR A 292 2.03 12.23 -20.71
CA THR A 292 3.42 12.50 -21.04
C THR A 292 4.26 11.26 -20.75
N TYR A 293 4.87 10.67 -21.78
CA TYR A 293 5.76 9.53 -21.64
C TYR A 293 7.02 9.92 -20.85
N LEU A 294 7.18 9.39 -19.64
CA LEU A 294 8.33 9.63 -18.77
C LEU A 294 9.47 8.67 -19.09
N PHE A 295 9.18 7.39 -19.32
CA PHE A 295 10.18 6.39 -19.61
C PHE A 295 9.60 5.25 -20.46
N THR A 296 10.41 4.74 -21.38
CA THR A 296 10.11 3.55 -22.17
C THR A 296 11.30 2.60 -22.03
N PRO A 297 11.08 1.36 -21.55
CA PRO A 297 12.11 0.34 -21.51
C PRO A 297 12.71 0.10 -22.91
N ARG A 298 13.93 -0.43 -22.95
CA ARG A 298 14.53 -0.89 -24.20
C ARG A 298 13.75 -2.09 -24.75
N ILE A 299 13.96 -2.40 -26.03
CA ILE A 299 13.36 -3.59 -26.64
C ILE A 299 13.78 -4.84 -25.84
N GLY A 300 12.80 -5.62 -25.37
CA GLY A 300 13.02 -6.81 -24.53
C GLY A 300 13.19 -6.52 -23.03
N GLU A 301 13.15 -5.26 -22.61
CA GLU A 301 13.14 -4.83 -21.22
C GLU A 301 11.69 -4.57 -20.77
N THR A 302 11.37 -4.88 -19.52
CA THR A 302 10.05 -4.63 -18.94
C THR A 302 10.18 -3.96 -17.60
N ILE A 303 9.31 -3.00 -17.30
CA ILE A 303 9.18 -2.45 -15.94
C ILE A 303 8.58 -3.54 -15.04
N ARG A 304 9.14 -3.70 -13.84
CA ARG A 304 8.77 -4.72 -12.86
C ARG A 304 8.22 -4.13 -11.56
N ALA A 305 8.78 -3.00 -11.14
CA ALA A 305 8.27 -2.24 -10.02
C ALA A 305 8.53 -0.75 -10.19
N ILE A 306 7.69 0.02 -9.51
CA ILE A 306 7.86 1.45 -9.34
C ILE A 306 7.80 1.79 -7.86
N GLN A 307 8.51 2.84 -7.49
CA GLN A 307 8.29 3.49 -6.21
C GLN A 307 8.59 4.98 -6.34
N GLU A 308 7.66 5.78 -5.83
CA GLU A 308 7.89 7.20 -5.62
C GLU A 308 8.95 7.40 -4.53
N ASP A 309 9.81 8.40 -4.73
CA ASP A 309 10.69 8.85 -3.64
C ASP A 309 9.86 9.56 -2.58
N GLN A 310 9.34 8.78 -1.63
CA GLN A 310 8.62 9.28 -0.47
C GLN A 310 9.57 9.78 0.63
N ALA A 311 10.88 9.57 0.47
CA ALA A 311 11.85 9.78 1.51
C ALA A 311 12.38 11.23 1.47
N LEU A 312 12.70 11.75 0.27
CA LEU A 312 13.20 13.12 0.11
C LEU A 312 12.06 14.12 -0.07
N GLN A 313 11.72 14.86 0.99
CA GLN A 313 10.88 16.08 0.90
C GLN A 313 11.39 17.11 -0.13
N LEU A 314 12.65 16.97 -0.55
CA LEU A 314 13.37 17.85 -1.46
C LEU A 314 13.37 17.36 -2.92
N ALA A 315 12.93 16.14 -3.22
CA ALA A 315 12.96 15.56 -4.57
C ALA A 315 11.62 14.93 -5.02
N PRO A 316 10.47 15.63 -4.91
CA PRO A 316 9.15 15.09 -5.26
C PRO A 316 8.97 14.76 -6.76
N PHE A 317 9.94 15.14 -7.58
CA PHE A 317 9.95 14.89 -9.01
C PHE A 317 10.58 13.53 -9.36
N GLN A 318 11.21 12.85 -8.41
CA GLN A 318 11.96 11.62 -8.65
C GLN A 318 11.11 10.37 -8.39
N THR A 319 11.24 9.42 -9.30
CA THR A 319 10.58 8.12 -9.21
C THR A 319 11.59 7.05 -9.59
N TYR A 320 11.71 6.03 -8.74
CA TYR A 320 12.57 4.90 -9.01
C TYR A 320 11.77 3.82 -9.70
N ILE A 321 12.37 3.23 -10.72
CA ILE A 321 11.83 2.08 -11.43
C ILE A 321 12.84 0.96 -11.39
N ALA A 322 12.35 -0.26 -11.17
CA ALA A 322 13.09 -1.48 -11.42
C ALA A 322 12.58 -2.10 -12.72
N THR A 323 13.50 -2.50 -13.57
CA THR A 323 13.21 -3.17 -14.84
C THR A 323 13.82 -4.57 -14.82
N SER A 324 13.65 -5.35 -15.88
CA SER A 324 14.35 -6.63 -16.01
C SER A 324 15.88 -6.52 -16.17
N HIS A 325 16.44 -5.32 -16.34
CA HIS A 325 17.87 -5.13 -16.63
C HIS A 325 18.59 -4.08 -15.76
N GLN A 326 17.85 -3.09 -15.27
CA GLN A 326 18.40 -1.95 -14.55
C GLN A 326 17.41 -1.35 -13.56
N VAL A 327 17.97 -0.68 -12.55
CA VAL A 327 17.26 0.31 -11.76
C VAL A 327 17.50 1.66 -12.39
N ALA A 328 16.47 2.48 -12.52
CA ALA A 328 16.60 3.85 -13.00
C ALA A 328 15.86 4.82 -12.09
N CYS A 329 16.45 6.00 -11.89
CA CYS A 329 15.79 7.16 -11.32
C CYS A 329 15.30 8.05 -12.46
N ILE A 330 14.00 8.28 -12.52
CA ILE A 330 13.33 9.12 -13.52
C ILE A 330 12.90 10.41 -12.84
N ASP A 331 13.19 11.55 -13.47
CA ASP A 331 12.72 12.85 -13.01
C ASP A 331 11.61 13.35 -13.94
N GLN A 332 10.45 13.66 -13.35
CA GLN A 332 9.25 14.09 -14.07
C GLN A 332 9.48 15.33 -14.95
N ARG A 333 10.49 16.15 -14.65
CA ARG A 333 10.84 17.35 -15.41
C ARG A 333 11.65 17.04 -16.68
N TYR A 334 12.29 15.87 -16.73
CA TYR A 334 13.17 15.44 -17.82
C TYR A 334 12.65 14.15 -18.46
N ALA A 335 11.46 14.24 -19.06
CA ALA A 335 10.80 13.12 -19.70
C ALA A 335 11.70 12.40 -20.75
N LYS A 336 11.49 11.10 -20.90
CA LYS A 336 12.16 10.17 -21.82
C LYS A 336 13.62 9.84 -21.48
N ARG A 337 14.18 10.37 -20.39
CA ARG A 337 15.56 10.09 -19.98
C ARG A 337 15.65 9.79 -18.49
N PRO A 338 16.28 8.67 -18.10
CA PRO A 338 16.63 8.48 -16.69
C PRO A 338 17.69 9.51 -16.29
N LEU A 339 17.59 10.06 -15.08
CA LEU A 339 18.65 10.88 -14.49
C LEU A 339 19.91 10.04 -14.26
N ILE A 340 19.69 8.86 -13.69
CA ILE A 340 20.72 7.88 -13.43
C ILE A 340 20.12 6.49 -13.58
N SER A 341 20.90 5.55 -14.10
CA SER A 341 20.54 4.14 -14.13
C SER A 341 21.73 3.25 -13.84
N TRP A 342 21.45 2.11 -13.24
CA TRP A 342 22.43 1.12 -12.85
C TRP A 342 21.93 -0.25 -13.28
N ALA A 343 22.77 -0.99 -14.01
CA ALA A 343 22.47 -2.37 -14.34
C ALA A 343 22.45 -3.22 -13.06
N HIS A 344 21.57 -4.20 -13.01
CA HIS A 344 21.59 -5.24 -11.99
C HIS A 344 21.55 -6.62 -12.66
N GLN A 345 22.09 -7.62 -11.97
CA GLN A 345 22.18 -8.99 -12.49
C GLN A 345 20.93 -9.80 -12.14
N MET A 346 19.74 -9.22 -12.34
CA MET A 346 18.53 -9.99 -12.10
C MET A 346 18.25 -10.91 -13.29
N ASP A 347 17.83 -12.14 -13.00
CA ASP A 347 17.29 -12.99 -14.04
C ASP A 347 16.08 -12.30 -14.66
N ARG A 348 15.99 -12.35 -15.99
CA ARG A 348 15.04 -11.57 -16.78
C ARG A 348 13.58 -11.91 -16.44
N PHE A 349 13.37 -13.07 -15.83
CA PHE A 349 12.06 -13.64 -15.54
C PHE A 349 11.57 -13.35 -14.12
N MET A 350 12.43 -12.93 -13.20
CA MET A 350 12.03 -12.84 -11.79
C MET A 350 11.25 -11.54 -11.51
N PRO A 351 10.05 -11.61 -10.91
CA PRO A 351 9.37 -10.42 -10.39
C PRO A 351 10.23 -9.77 -9.32
N CYS A 352 10.17 -8.45 -9.22
CA CYS A 352 10.95 -7.71 -8.24
C CYS A 352 10.19 -6.52 -7.69
N GLY A 353 10.33 -6.30 -6.40
CA GLY A 353 9.97 -5.05 -5.74
C GLY A 353 11.15 -4.09 -5.71
N ILE A 354 10.86 -2.81 -5.48
CA ILE A 354 11.86 -1.78 -5.25
C ILE A 354 11.51 -1.02 -3.96
N LYS A 355 12.50 -0.82 -3.10
CA LYS A 355 12.42 0.02 -1.91
C LYS A 355 13.56 1.04 -1.88
N ALA A 356 13.28 2.31 -2.16
CA ALA A 356 14.14 3.45 -1.90
C ALA A 356 13.95 3.91 -0.45
N MET A 357 15.06 4.15 0.25
CA MET A 357 15.11 4.64 1.62
C MET A 357 16.18 5.72 1.76
N ASP A 358 15.85 6.81 2.43
CA ASP A 358 16.84 7.82 2.78
C ASP A 358 17.62 7.44 4.02
N LEU A 359 18.91 7.75 3.96
CA LEU A 359 19.85 7.58 5.04
C LEU A 359 20.58 8.91 5.23
N VAL A 360 20.50 9.45 6.44
CA VAL A 360 21.36 10.55 6.86
C VAL A 360 22.54 9.93 7.60
N SER A 361 23.73 10.01 7.01
CA SER A 361 24.96 9.54 7.63
C SER A 361 26.03 10.62 7.54
N GLU A 362 26.64 10.96 8.67
CA GLU A 362 27.70 11.98 8.75
C GLU A 362 27.30 13.35 8.17
N GLY A 363 26.02 13.73 8.32
CA GLY A 363 25.50 15.00 7.77
C GLY A 363 25.33 15.02 6.26
N LYS A 364 25.51 13.88 5.58
CA LYS A 364 25.21 13.70 4.15
C LYS A 364 23.94 12.88 3.98
N ASN A 365 23.15 13.26 2.98
CA ASN A 365 21.95 12.54 2.59
C ASN A 365 22.30 11.52 1.50
N TYR A 366 21.92 10.27 1.72
CA TYR A 366 22.06 9.18 0.77
C TYR A 366 20.68 8.57 0.52
N CYS A 367 20.44 8.09 -0.70
CA CYS A 367 19.32 7.22 -0.98
C CYS A 367 19.86 5.80 -1.19
N LYS A 368 19.39 4.84 -0.40
CA LYS A 368 19.69 3.42 -0.55
C LYS A 368 18.51 2.74 -1.22
N ILE A 369 18.78 2.05 -2.32
CA ILE A 369 17.77 1.32 -3.08
C ILE A 369 17.95 -0.17 -2.81
N PHE A 370 16.87 -0.82 -2.42
CA PHE A 370 16.76 -2.25 -2.21
C PHE A 370 15.90 -2.83 -3.33
N LEU A 371 16.33 -3.96 -3.87
CA LEU A 371 15.51 -4.79 -4.74
C LEU A 371 15.09 -6.01 -3.93
N SER A 372 13.79 -6.24 -3.85
CA SER A 372 13.24 -7.42 -3.18
C SER A 372 12.80 -8.43 -4.22
N PHE A 373 13.06 -9.70 -3.94
CA PHE A 373 12.66 -10.83 -4.77
C PHE A 373 11.38 -11.42 -4.19
N LEU A 374 10.41 -11.69 -5.07
CA LEU A 374 9.15 -12.35 -4.70
C LEU A 374 9.19 -13.81 -5.10
#